data_AF-A0A1G1WIK9-F1
#
_entry.id   AF-A0A1G1WIK9-F1
#
_cell.length_a   1.000
_cell.length_b   1.000
_cell.length_c   1.000
_cell.angle_alpha   90.00
_cell.angle_beta   90.00
_cell.angle_gamma   90.00
#
_symmetry.space_group_name_H-M   'P 1'
#
loop_
_entity.id
_entity.type
_entity.pdbx_description
1 polymer ?
#
loop_
_entity_poly.entity_id
_entity_poly.type
_entity_poly.pdbx_seq_one_letter_code
_entity_poly.pdbx_strand_id
1 'polypeptide(L)'
;MKRNPTKFLTVLLSLFLVFSFVFTASVFARFEFERPRVLHGEDQATSAATKREQALQRVHDRLEKLQEKFEARLEARAEKLCERVEAKITKRSEQLVNRAHRMSDRFDKIAERVKEYYTEKLVPLEATIENYDALVADVTAKGAAVDEALENADASIDEFDCSGDTPKGILALFRDDMKAVIAALKAHRTSVVNLIVAVRTKGKNIKSPGATESAEPATGSAEPE
;
A
#
# COMPACT_ATOMS: atom_id res chain seq x y z
N MET A 1 18.61 17.15 2.32
CA MET A 1 18.69 18.38 3.15
C MET A 1 18.46 18.02 4.61
N LYS A 2 19.52 17.98 5.42
CA LYS A 2 19.52 17.58 6.84
C LYS A 2 19.39 18.87 7.68
N ARG A 3 18.24 19.12 8.32
CA ARG A 3 18.04 20.32 9.17
C ARG A 3 18.44 19.98 10.61
N ASN A 4 19.44 20.69 11.13
CA ASN A 4 19.95 20.52 12.49
C ASN A 4 19.02 21.22 13.50
N PRO A 5 18.45 20.51 14.48
CA PRO A 5 17.43 21.05 15.39
C PRO A 5 17.99 21.98 16.48
N THR A 6 19.30 22.06 16.64
CA THR A 6 19.93 22.78 17.76
C THR A 6 19.96 24.30 17.62
N LYS A 7 19.69 24.86 16.42
CA LYS A 7 19.74 26.32 16.20
C LYS A 7 18.43 27.05 16.52
N PHE A 8 17.30 26.33 16.57
CA PHE A 8 15.99 26.94 16.79
C PHE A 8 15.71 27.22 18.28
N LEU A 9 16.27 26.39 19.17
CA LEU A 9 16.07 26.49 20.62
C LEU A 9 16.80 27.70 21.23
N THR A 10 17.97 28.07 20.69
CA THR A 10 18.77 29.21 21.17
C THR A 10 18.15 30.57 20.88
N VAL A 11 17.36 30.72 19.80
CA VAL A 11 16.74 32.01 19.43
C VAL A 11 15.51 32.32 20.27
N LEU A 12 14.75 31.30 20.69
CA LEU A 12 13.57 31.46 21.54
C LEU A 12 13.92 31.83 22.99
N LEU A 13 15.04 31.31 23.52
CA LEU A 13 15.47 31.58 24.89
C LEU A 13 15.98 33.02 25.08
N SER A 14 16.61 33.61 24.05
CA SER A 14 17.07 35.02 24.09
C SER A 14 15.93 36.04 24.03
N LEU A 15 14.79 35.68 23.42
CA LEU A 15 13.67 36.61 23.23
C LEU A 15 12.83 36.80 24.51
N PHE A 16 12.78 35.78 25.38
CA PHE A 16 12.10 35.85 26.67
C PHE A 16 12.87 36.65 27.74
N LEU A 17 14.22 36.67 27.70
CA LEU A 17 15.01 37.39 28.69
C LEU A 17 15.00 38.92 28.52
N VAL A 18 14.77 39.42 27.31
CA VAL A 18 14.71 40.88 27.03
C VAL A 18 13.34 41.45 27.42
N PHE A 19 12.26 40.66 27.35
CA PHE A 19 10.90 41.15 27.61
C PHE A 19 10.58 41.30 29.12
N SER A 20 11.28 40.58 29.99
CA SER A 20 11.04 40.64 31.45
C SER A 20 11.63 41.89 32.13
N PHE A 21 12.49 42.66 31.46
CA PHE A 21 13.22 43.78 32.09
C PHE A 21 12.61 45.18 31.86
N VAL A 22 11.55 45.31 31.05
CA VAL A 22 10.99 46.63 30.71
C VAL A 22 9.69 46.97 31.48
N PHE A 23 9.11 46.03 32.22
CA PHE A 23 7.78 46.22 32.84
C PHE A 23 7.75 46.45 34.35
N THR A 24 8.90 46.49 35.05
CA THR A 24 8.95 46.56 36.53
C THR A 24 9.36 47.92 37.11
N ALA A 25 9.52 48.98 36.31
CA ALA A 25 9.96 50.28 36.84
C ALA A 25 9.26 51.47 36.17
N SER A 26 7.98 51.69 36.49
CA SER A 26 7.20 52.95 36.38
C SER A 26 5.73 52.53 36.54
N VAL A 27 5.04 52.72 37.66
CA VAL A 27 4.53 54.01 38.16
C VAL A 27 4.12 53.78 39.62
N PHE A 28 4.95 54.23 40.56
CA PHE A 28 4.59 54.36 41.97
C PHE A 28 4.24 55.84 42.19
N ALA A 29 3.02 56.23 41.79
CA ALA A 29 2.49 57.57 42.02
C ALA A 29 1.25 57.47 42.91
N ARG A 30 1.52 57.53 44.22
CA ARG A 30 0.77 58.18 45.30
C ARG A 30 -0.63 58.67 44.89
N PHE A 31 -1.63 57.81 45.05
CA PHE A 31 -3.04 58.21 45.06
C PHE A 31 -3.49 58.28 46.51
N GLU A 32 -3.83 59.49 46.97
CA GLU A 32 -4.41 59.73 48.29
C GLU A 32 -5.77 59.05 48.36
N PHE A 33 -5.80 57.95 49.11
CA PHE A 33 -6.99 57.17 49.41
C PHE A 33 -7.77 57.89 50.53
N GLU A 34 -8.78 58.63 50.14
CA GLU A 34 -9.89 59.05 51.01
C GLU A 34 -10.52 57.80 51.63
N ARG A 35 -10.41 57.67 52.96
CA ARG A 35 -11.04 56.58 53.72
C ARG A 35 -12.56 56.70 53.63
N PRO A 36 -13.28 55.74 53.01
CA PRO A 36 -14.71 55.65 53.22
C PRO A 36 -14.97 55.10 54.61
N ARG A 37 -15.97 55.69 55.28
CA ARG A 37 -16.57 55.19 56.51
C ARG A 37 -16.95 53.72 56.34
N VAL A 38 -16.44 52.87 57.23
CA VAL A 38 -16.92 51.51 57.47
C VAL A 38 -18.35 51.63 58.00
N LEU A 39 -19.31 51.53 57.09
CA LEU A 39 -20.72 51.32 57.39
C LEU A 39 -20.93 49.82 57.53
N HIS A 40 -21.40 49.39 58.71
CA HIS A 40 -21.80 48.03 59.03
C HIS A 40 -22.60 47.37 57.89
N GLY A 41 -21.94 46.48 57.15
CA GLY A 41 -22.51 45.67 56.07
C GLY A 41 -21.59 44.50 55.68
N GLU A 42 -20.68 44.10 56.56
CA GLU A 42 -19.63 43.09 56.31
C GLU A 42 -20.21 41.68 56.05
N ASP A 43 -21.40 41.37 56.56
CA ASP A 43 -22.04 40.07 56.36
C ASP A 43 -22.67 39.90 54.96
N GLN A 44 -23.06 40.99 54.29
CA GLN A 44 -23.66 40.91 52.95
C GLN A 44 -22.60 40.94 51.83
N ALA A 45 -21.50 41.68 52.02
CA ALA A 45 -20.42 41.80 51.03
C ALA A 45 -19.58 40.50 50.89
N THR A 46 -19.35 39.79 51.99
CA THR A 46 -18.63 38.51 52.02
C THR A 46 -19.44 37.35 51.39
N SER A 47 -20.77 37.36 51.53
CA SER A 47 -21.66 36.37 50.88
C SER A 47 -21.72 36.53 49.35
N ALA A 48 -21.55 37.74 48.84
CA ALA A 48 -21.57 38.02 47.41
C ALA A 48 -20.23 37.64 46.74
N ALA A 49 -19.10 37.87 47.42
CA ALA A 49 -17.77 37.48 46.95
C ALA A 49 -17.61 35.95 46.90
N THR A 50 -18.02 35.23 47.93
CA THR A 50 -18.00 33.75 47.97
C THR A 50 -18.89 33.12 46.90
N LYS A 51 -20.08 33.68 46.61
CA LYS A 51 -20.93 33.22 45.49
C LYS A 51 -20.27 33.39 44.12
N ARG A 52 -19.48 34.46 43.93
CA ARG A 52 -18.73 34.69 42.67
C ARG A 52 -17.57 33.70 42.52
N GLU A 53 -16.83 33.43 43.59
CA GLU A 53 -15.77 32.42 43.57
C GLU A 53 -16.32 31.01 43.30
N GLN A 54 -17.43 30.64 43.94
CA GLN A 54 -18.13 29.39 43.65
C GLN A 54 -18.65 29.33 42.20
N ALA A 55 -19.12 30.45 41.65
CA ALA A 55 -19.53 30.51 40.25
C ALA A 55 -18.35 30.32 39.29
N LEU A 56 -17.18 30.91 39.59
CA LEU A 56 -15.95 30.73 38.81
C LEU A 56 -15.44 29.28 38.88
N GLN A 57 -15.42 28.67 40.07
CA GLN A 57 -15.07 27.25 40.23
C GLN A 57 -16.00 26.34 39.40
N ARG A 58 -17.32 26.58 39.43
CA ARG A 58 -18.28 25.84 38.61
C ARG A 58 -18.05 26.00 37.11
N VAL A 59 -17.51 27.15 36.66
CA VAL A 59 -17.15 27.36 35.25
C VAL A 59 -15.88 26.58 34.92
N HIS A 60 -14.86 26.62 35.77
CA HIS A 60 -13.63 25.83 35.59
C HIS A 60 -13.92 24.33 35.53
N ASP A 61 -14.67 23.78 36.49
CA ASP A 61 -15.06 22.37 36.51
C ASP A 61 -15.84 21.96 35.24
N ARG A 62 -16.63 22.88 34.69
CA ARG A 62 -17.37 22.63 33.43
C ARG A 62 -16.44 22.62 32.23
N LEU A 63 -15.45 23.51 32.18
CA LEU A 63 -14.48 23.56 31.09
C LEU A 63 -13.59 22.32 31.07
N GLU A 64 -13.08 21.89 32.21
CA GLU A 64 -12.29 20.66 32.34
C GLU A 64 -13.10 19.44 31.89
N LYS A 65 -14.34 19.30 32.38
CA LYS A 65 -15.24 18.21 31.95
C LYS A 65 -15.59 18.26 30.46
N LEU A 66 -15.63 19.43 29.86
CA LEU A 66 -15.89 19.56 28.42
C LEU A 66 -14.63 19.21 27.61
N GLN A 67 -13.45 19.59 28.08
CA GLN A 67 -12.17 19.22 27.47
C GLN A 67 -11.99 17.70 27.50
N GLU A 68 -12.14 17.06 28.66
CA GLU A 68 -12.06 15.60 28.80
C GLU A 68 -13.06 14.88 27.88
N LYS A 69 -14.31 15.34 27.83
CA LYS A 69 -15.33 14.77 26.93
C LYS A 69 -15.00 14.98 25.46
N PHE A 70 -14.35 16.08 25.12
CA PHE A 70 -13.97 16.37 23.76
C PHE A 70 -12.79 15.49 23.34
N GLU A 71 -11.76 15.37 24.17
CA GLU A 71 -10.61 14.48 23.96
C GLU A 71 -11.06 13.03 23.82
N ALA A 72 -11.86 12.50 24.76
CA ALA A 72 -12.39 11.14 24.67
C ALA A 72 -13.24 10.90 23.41
N ARG A 73 -13.99 11.91 22.95
CA ARG A 73 -14.75 11.83 21.68
C ARG A 73 -13.86 11.87 20.46
N LEU A 74 -12.75 12.60 20.50
CA LEU A 74 -11.78 12.63 19.41
C LEU A 74 -11.06 11.30 19.30
N GLU A 75 -10.58 10.75 20.42
CA GLU A 75 -9.92 9.44 20.47
C GLU A 75 -10.84 8.34 19.94
N ALA A 76 -12.06 8.23 20.47
CA ALA A 76 -13.03 7.22 20.01
C ALA A 76 -13.44 7.40 18.53
N ARG A 77 -13.34 8.61 17.97
CA ARG A 77 -13.56 8.84 16.53
C ARG A 77 -12.34 8.48 15.71
N ALA A 78 -11.14 8.76 16.21
CA ALA A 78 -9.89 8.42 15.57
C ALA A 78 -9.73 6.90 15.46
N GLU A 79 -9.97 6.16 16.54
CA GLU A 79 -9.96 4.69 16.56
C GLU A 79 -10.91 4.10 15.52
N LYS A 80 -12.18 4.50 15.54
CA LYS A 80 -13.19 4.05 14.57
C LYS A 80 -12.86 4.42 13.12
N LEU A 81 -12.12 5.51 12.91
CA LEU A 81 -11.66 5.86 11.57
C LEU A 81 -10.52 4.96 11.15
N CYS A 82 -9.60 4.64 12.06
CA CYS A 82 -8.50 3.74 11.81
C CYS A 82 -8.98 2.35 11.43
N GLU A 83 -9.82 1.72 12.27
CA GLU A 83 -10.41 0.39 12.00
C GLU A 83 -11.10 0.33 10.63
N ARG A 84 -11.85 1.39 10.28
CA ARG A 84 -12.55 1.46 8.98
C ARG A 84 -11.60 1.62 7.81
N VAL A 85 -10.47 2.32 7.99
CA VAL A 85 -9.46 2.49 6.94
C VAL A 85 -8.67 1.20 6.78
N GLU A 86 -8.25 0.60 7.87
CA GLU A 86 -7.56 -0.70 7.92
C GLU A 86 -8.38 -1.78 7.23
N ALA A 87 -9.62 -2.02 7.66
CA ALA A 87 -10.48 -3.03 7.04
C ALA A 87 -10.69 -2.78 5.54
N LYS A 88 -10.74 -1.52 5.09
CA LYS A 88 -10.84 -1.18 3.67
C LYS A 88 -9.55 -1.45 2.90
N ILE A 89 -8.41 -1.15 3.50
CA ILE A 89 -7.09 -1.37 2.90
C ILE A 89 -6.85 -2.88 2.80
N THR A 90 -6.95 -3.62 3.90
CA THR A 90 -6.78 -5.07 3.95
C THR A 90 -7.66 -5.77 2.92
N LYS A 91 -8.98 -5.48 2.93
CA LYS A 91 -9.91 -6.07 1.96
C LYS A 91 -9.53 -5.75 0.51
N ARG A 92 -9.10 -4.52 0.23
CA ARG A 92 -8.70 -4.13 -1.13
C ARG A 92 -7.40 -4.83 -1.54
N SER A 93 -6.45 -4.94 -0.63
CA SER A 93 -5.17 -5.61 -0.85
C SER A 93 -5.38 -7.11 -1.13
N GLU A 94 -6.15 -7.80 -0.28
CA GLU A 94 -6.55 -9.20 -0.49
C GLU A 94 -7.22 -9.40 -1.85
N GLN A 95 -8.13 -8.51 -2.26
CA GLN A 95 -8.79 -8.62 -3.56
C GLN A 95 -7.80 -8.51 -4.73
N LEU A 96 -6.77 -7.70 -4.60
CA LEU A 96 -5.72 -7.54 -5.61
C LEU A 96 -4.83 -8.79 -5.69
N VAL A 97 -4.38 -9.30 -4.55
CA VAL A 97 -3.57 -10.54 -4.48
C VAL A 97 -4.37 -11.72 -5.02
N ASN A 98 -5.63 -11.91 -4.57
CA ASN A 98 -6.53 -12.94 -5.09
C ASN A 98 -6.76 -12.84 -6.61
N ARG A 99 -6.77 -11.62 -7.16
CA ARG A 99 -6.87 -11.44 -8.62
C ARG A 99 -5.58 -11.89 -9.30
N ALA A 100 -4.42 -11.62 -8.72
CA ALA A 100 -3.13 -12.03 -9.24
C ALA A 100 -2.92 -13.55 -9.17
N HIS A 101 -3.28 -14.23 -8.08
CA HIS A 101 -3.31 -15.70 -8.02
C HIS A 101 -4.14 -16.30 -9.14
N ARG A 102 -5.39 -15.84 -9.32
CA ARG A 102 -6.26 -16.31 -10.41
C ARG A 102 -5.69 -16.04 -11.81
N MET A 103 -4.77 -15.08 -11.97
CA MET A 103 -4.07 -14.87 -13.22
C MET A 103 -2.93 -15.89 -13.38
N SER A 104 -2.14 -16.13 -12.33
CA SER A 104 -1.10 -17.16 -12.31
C SER A 104 -1.68 -18.54 -12.66
N ASP A 105 -2.73 -18.97 -11.95
CA ASP A 105 -3.41 -20.25 -12.18
C ASP A 105 -3.88 -20.44 -13.62
N ARG A 106 -4.31 -19.34 -14.26
CA ARG A 106 -4.76 -19.38 -15.65
C ARG A 106 -3.60 -19.57 -16.61
N PHE A 107 -2.44 -18.97 -16.34
CA PHE A 107 -1.25 -19.17 -17.13
C PHE A 107 -0.72 -20.60 -16.97
N ASP A 108 -0.71 -21.13 -15.75
CA ASP A 108 -0.29 -22.52 -15.48
C ASP A 108 -1.16 -23.54 -16.22
N LYS A 109 -2.49 -23.40 -16.12
CA LYS A 109 -3.44 -24.25 -16.84
C LYS A 109 -3.32 -24.15 -18.36
N ILE A 110 -2.85 -23.02 -18.88
CA ILE A 110 -2.60 -22.89 -20.33
C ILE A 110 -1.28 -23.59 -20.67
N ALA A 111 -0.22 -23.36 -19.90
CA ALA A 111 1.07 -24.00 -20.09
C ALA A 111 0.95 -25.52 -20.02
N GLU A 112 0.20 -26.06 -19.06
CA GLU A 112 -0.09 -27.49 -18.91
C GLU A 112 -0.74 -28.09 -20.16
N ARG A 113 -1.86 -27.50 -20.62
CA ARG A 113 -2.54 -27.95 -21.86
C ARG A 113 -1.65 -27.89 -23.10
N VAL A 114 -0.74 -26.92 -23.16
CA VAL A 114 0.22 -26.79 -24.27
C VAL A 114 1.30 -27.87 -24.19
N LYS A 115 1.76 -28.19 -22.96
CA LYS A 115 2.69 -29.29 -22.72
C LYS A 115 2.06 -30.63 -23.11
N GLU A 116 0.86 -30.91 -22.64
CA GLU A 116 0.09 -32.11 -22.99
C GLU A 116 -0.11 -32.24 -24.50
N TYR A 117 -0.52 -31.15 -25.17
CA TYR A 117 -0.68 -31.17 -26.63
C TYR A 117 0.63 -31.50 -27.36
N TYR A 118 1.75 -30.93 -26.91
CA TYR A 118 3.06 -31.25 -27.50
C TYR A 118 3.40 -32.72 -27.33
N THR A 119 3.30 -33.26 -26.11
CA THR A 119 3.69 -34.63 -25.79
C THR A 119 2.75 -35.66 -26.42
N GLU A 120 1.44 -35.41 -26.45
CA GLU A 120 0.46 -36.38 -26.94
C GLU A 120 0.19 -36.30 -28.44
N LYS A 121 0.35 -35.13 -29.07
CA LYS A 121 -0.03 -34.92 -30.48
C LYS A 121 1.15 -34.64 -31.40
N LEU A 122 2.18 -33.93 -30.94
CA LEU A 122 3.29 -33.54 -31.82
C LEU A 122 4.44 -34.55 -31.79
N VAL A 123 4.80 -35.03 -30.58
CA VAL A 123 5.88 -36.02 -30.44
C VAL A 123 5.60 -37.32 -31.21
N PRO A 124 4.39 -37.91 -31.19
CA PRO A 124 4.10 -39.11 -32.00
C PRO A 124 4.12 -38.88 -33.51
N LEU A 125 4.08 -37.61 -33.96
CA LEU A 125 4.20 -37.22 -35.37
C LEU A 125 5.63 -36.81 -35.73
N GLU A 126 6.61 -37.15 -34.88
CA GLU A 126 8.04 -36.84 -35.03
C GLU A 126 8.35 -35.33 -35.13
N ALA A 127 7.41 -34.47 -34.73
CA ALA A 127 7.55 -33.03 -34.81
C ALA A 127 8.09 -32.44 -33.51
N THR A 128 9.40 -32.55 -33.33
CA THR A 128 10.11 -32.07 -32.16
C THR A 128 10.47 -30.57 -32.27
N ILE A 129 10.51 -29.91 -31.10
CA ILE A 129 10.96 -28.52 -30.94
C ILE A 129 12.34 -28.57 -30.26
N GLU A 130 13.38 -28.07 -30.95
CA GLU A 130 14.77 -28.15 -30.48
C GLU A 130 15.00 -27.47 -29.12
N ASN A 131 14.28 -26.38 -28.84
CA ASN A 131 14.40 -25.60 -27.61
C ASN A 131 13.23 -25.80 -26.63
N TYR A 132 12.50 -26.92 -26.73
CA TYR A 132 11.30 -27.16 -25.91
C TYR A 132 11.58 -27.10 -24.41
N ASP A 133 12.60 -27.84 -23.96
CA ASP A 133 12.92 -27.95 -22.53
C ASP A 133 13.32 -26.59 -21.95
N ALA A 134 14.04 -25.78 -22.73
CA ALA A 134 14.38 -24.41 -22.35
C ALA A 134 13.14 -23.51 -22.22
N LEU A 135 12.15 -23.65 -23.11
CA LEU A 135 10.88 -22.92 -23.02
C LEU A 135 10.06 -23.35 -21.80
N VAL A 136 10.01 -24.66 -21.49
CA VAL A 136 9.33 -25.17 -20.30
C VAL A 136 10.02 -24.70 -19.02
N ALA A 137 11.35 -24.76 -18.98
CA ALA A 137 12.14 -24.28 -17.86
C ALA A 137 11.94 -22.77 -17.61
N ASP A 138 11.88 -21.95 -18.67
CA ASP A 138 11.59 -20.52 -18.55
C ASP A 138 10.18 -20.29 -18.00
N VAL A 139 9.16 -21.02 -18.48
CA VAL A 139 7.79 -20.92 -17.94
C VAL A 139 7.78 -21.24 -16.45
N THR A 140 8.41 -22.34 -16.03
CA THR A 140 8.49 -22.73 -14.62
C THR A 140 9.23 -21.70 -13.78
N ALA A 141 10.37 -21.18 -14.25
CA ALA A 141 11.13 -20.18 -13.53
C ALA A 141 10.35 -18.86 -13.37
N LYS A 142 9.62 -18.43 -14.42
CA LYS A 142 8.78 -17.23 -14.34
C LYS A 142 7.52 -17.44 -13.52
N GLY A 143 6.98 -18.66 -13.45
CA GLY A 143 5.92 -19.04 -12.52
C GLY A 143 6.38 -18.90 -11.06
N ALA A 144 7.52 -19.49 -10.72
CA ALA A 144 8.11 -19.37 -9.38
C ALA A 144 8.38 -17.91 -8.97
N ALA A 145 8.83 -17.07 -9.90
CA ALA A 145 9.01 -15.64 -9.64
C ALA A 145 7.68 -14.89 -9.40
N VAL A 146 6.55 -15.38 -9.93
CA VAL A 146 5.22 -14.84 -9.59
C VAL A 146 4.85 -15.24 -8.17
N ASP A 147 5.09 -16.49 -7.78
CA ASP A 147 4.78 -16.99 -6.44
C ASP A 147 5.58 -16.24 -5.37
N GLU A 148 6.89 -16.07 -5.56
CA GLU A 148 7.74 -15.26 -4.68
C GLU A 148 7.26 -13.81 -4.56
N ALA A 149 6.86 -13.19 -5.68
CA ALA A 149 6.34 -11.82 -5.64
C ALA A 149 5.00 -11.72 -4.91
N LEU A 150 4.15 -12.75 -5.00
CA LEU A 150 2.87 -12.82 -4.29
C LEU A 150 3.08 -13.02 -2.79
N GLU A 151 3.99 -13.91 -2.39
CA GLU A 151 4.35 -14.10 -0.97
C GLU A 151 4.84 -12.79 -0.32
N ASN A 152 5.68 -12.03 -1.02
CA ASN A 152 6.12 -10.71 -0.54
C ASN A 152 4.95 -9.72 -0.41
N ALA A 153 4.02 -9.72 -1.37
CA ALA A 153 2.86 -8.84 -1.32
C ALA A 153 1.89 -9.22 -0.19
N ASP A 154 1.71 -10.50 0.10
CA ASP A 154 0.89 -11.00 1.22
C ASP A 154 1.53 -10.64 2.57
N ALA A 155 2.84 -10.81 2.72
CA ALA A 155 3.55 -10.43 3.94
C ALA A 155 3.36 -8.94 4.29
N SER A 156 3.35 -8.06 3.28
CA SER A 156 3.10 -6.63 3.46
C SER A 156 1.66 -6.29 3.88
N ILE A 157 0.68 -7.18 3.65
CA ILE A 157 -0.70 -7.00 4.11
C ILE A 157 -0.79 -7.27 5.61
N ASP A 158 -0.16 -8.36 6.07
CA ASP A 158 -0.22 -8.80 7.47
C ASP A 158 0.44 -7.81 8.43
N GLU A 159 1.39 -7.00 7.94
CA GLU A 159 2.07 -5.97 8.73
C GLU A 159 1.27 -4.66 8.84
N PHE A 160 0.17 -4.48 8.09
CA PHE A 160 -0.57 -3.23 8.11
C PHE A 160 -1.32 -3.02 9.43
N ASP A 161 -0.76 -2.17 10.30
CA ASP A 161 -1.42 -1.68 11.51
C ASP A 161 -1.60 -0.16 11.49
N CYS A 162 -2.80 0.24 11.86
CA CYS A 162 -3.26 1.62 11.94
C CYS A 162 -2.73 2.34 13.20
N SER A 163 -2.39 1.58 14.25
CA SER A 163 -1.70 2.06 15.47
C SER A 163 -0.16 2.05 15.37
N GLY A 164 0.41 1.51 14.30
CA GLY A 164 1.85 1.45 14.10
C GLY A 164 2.50 2.83 13.85
N ASP A 165 3.82 2.90 14.03
CA ASP A 165 4.58 4.15 13.86
C ASP A 165 4.55 4.68 12.41
N THR A 166 4.36 3.80 11.41
CA THR A 166 4.45 4.17 9.98
C THR A 166 3.45 3.46 9.05
N PRO A 167 2.13 3.65 9.19
CA PRO A 167 1.11 3.04 8.31
C PRO A 167 1.28 3.44 6.84
N LYS A 168 1.84 4.64 6.58
CA LYS A 168 2.15 5.10 5.21
C LYS A 168 3.32 4.35 4.57
N GLY A 169 4.27 3.87 5.38
CA GLY A 169 5.44 3.13 4.90
C GLY A 169 5.04 1.76 4.37
N ILE A 170 4.26 1.02 5.16
CA ILE A 170 3.76 -0.31 4.79
C ILE A 170 2.88 -0.25 3.53
N LEU A 171 2.02 0.77 3.41
CA LEU A 171 1.21 0.93 2.19
C LEU A 171 2.07 1.25 0.95
N ALA A 172 3.17 1.98 1.12
CA ALA A 172 4.10 2.24 0.02
C ALA A 172 4.85 0.95 -0.39
N LEU A 173 5.24 0.14 0.59
CA LEU A 173 5.85 -1.18 0.39
C LEU A 173 4.91 -2.11 -0.38
N PHE A 174 3.67 -2.31 0.11
CA PHE A 174 2.67 -3.13 -0.58
C PHE A 174 2.43 -2.68 -2.03
N ARG A 175 2.40 -1.37 -2.29
CA ARG A 175 2.25 -0.85 -3.65
C ARG A 175 3.43 -1.22 -4.54
N ASP A 176 4.64 -1.20 -3.99
CA ASP A 176 5.85 -1.55 -4.73
C ASP A 176 5.94 -3.07 -4.94
N ASP A 177 5.52 -3.89 -3.97
CA ASP A 177 5.36 -5.36 -4.13
C ASP A 177 4.34 -5.69 -5.22
N MET A 178 3.19 -5.01 -5.24
CA MET A 178 2.20 -5.21 -6.30
C MET A 178 2.72 -4.83 -7.69
N LYS A 179 3.68 -3.89 -7.80
CA LYS A 179 4.36 -3.63 -9.10
C LYS A 179 5.27 -4.80 -9.48
N ALA A 180 5.96 -5.39 -8.51
CA ALA A 180 6.77 -6.59 -8.73
C ALA A 180 5.90 -7.75 -9.21
N VAL A 181 4.75 -8.00 -8.56
CA VAL A 181 3.75 -9.00 -8.98
C VAL A 181 3.31 -8.77 -10.43
N ILE A 182 2.98 -7.51 -10.80
CA ILE A 182 2.57 -7.18 -12.17
C ILE A 182 3.71 -7.46 -13.18
N ALA A 183 4.95 -7.14 -12.82
CA ALA A 183 6.10 -7.39 -13.68
C ALA A 183 6.33 -8.90 -13.86
N ALA A 184 6.28 -9.67 -12.78
CA ALA A 184 6.40 -11.13 -12.79
C ALA A 184 5.30 -11.79 -13.64
N LEU A 185 4.03 -11.40 -13.45
CA LEU A 185 2.90 -11.91 -14.23
C LEU A 185 3.05 -11.62 -15.73
N LYS A 186 3.58 -10.45 -16.10
CA LYS A 186 3.86 -10.11 -17.51
C LYS A 186 4.95 -11.01 -18.08
N ALA A 187 6.02 -11.24 -17.32
CA ALA A 187 7.11 -12.10 -17.75
C ALA A 187 6.64 -13.56 -17.92
N HIS A 188 5.88 -14.08 -16.96
CA HIS A 188 5.29 -15.41 -17.04
C HIS A 188 4.35 -15.54 -18.24
N ARG A 189 3.44 -14.58 -18.45
CA ARG A 189 2.57 -14.56 -19.65
C ARG A 189 3.38 -14.61 -20.94
N THR A 190 4.43 -13.81 -21.05
CA THR A 190 5.29 -13.79 -22.25
C THR A 190 5.94 -15.15 -22.49
N SER A 191 6.47 -15.78 -21.44
CA SER A 191 7.06 -17.13 -21.53
C SER A 191 6.05 -18.17 -22.02
N VAL A 192 4.83 -18.17 -21.45
CA VAL A 192 3.74 -19.06 -21.88
C VAL A 192 3.36 -18.81 -23.36
N VAL A 193 3.31 -17.55 -23.79
CA VAL A 193 3.04 -17.21 -25.19
C VAL A 193 4.16 -17.71 -26.12
N ASN A 194 5.42 -17.60 -25.71
CA ASN A 194 6.56 -18.11 -26.49
C ASN A 194 6.46 -19.63 -26.68
N LEU A 195 6.11 -20.37 -25.62
CA LEU A 195 5.85 -21.81 -25.68
C LEU A 195 4.71 -22.13 -26.65
N ILE A 196 3.57 -21.42 -26.55
CA ILE A 196 2.42 -21.59 -27.46
C ILE A 196 2.82 -21.36 -28.91
N VAL A 197 3.56 -20.28 -29.19
CA VAL A 197 3.97 -19.93 -30.56
C VAL A 197 4.90 -21.00 -31.13
N ALA A 198 5.88 -21.50 -30.37
CA ALA A 198 6.76 -22.58 -30.80
C ALA A 198 5.97 -23.86 -31.14
N VAL A 199 5.11 -24.30 -30.22
CA VAL A 199 4.24 -25.48 -30.38
C VAL A 199 3.30 -25.36 -31.58
N ARG A 200 2.64 -24.20 -31.71
CA ARG A 200 1.72 -23.95 -32.83
C ARG A 200 2.44 -23.89 -34.18
N THR A 201 3.64 -23.32 -34.21
CA THR A 201 4.41 -23.18 -35.45
C THR A 201 4.81 -24.57 -35.98
N LYS A 202 5.32 -25.45 -35.11
CA LYS A 202 5.59 -26.84 -35.50
C LYS A 202 4.32 -27.59 -35.89
N GLY A 203 3.24 -27.48 -35.12
CA GLY A 203 1.97 -28.15 -35.43
C GLY A 203 1.36 -27.76 -36.78
N LYS A 204 1.53 -26.50 -37.22
CA LYS A 204 1.09 -26.06 -38.55
C LYS A 204 1.88 -26.71 -39.69
N ASN A 205 3.19 -26.88 -39.52
CA ASN A 205 4.05 -27.46 -40.55
C ASN A 205 3.68 -28.93 -40.83
N ILE A 206 3.21 -29.67 -39.82
CA ILE A 206 2.75 -31.06 -39.98
C ILE A 206 1.41 -31.15 -40.71
N LYS A 207 0.50 -30.20 -40.49
CA LYS A 207 -0.83 -30.21 -41.12
C LYS A 207 -0.80 -29.76 -42.58
N SER A 208 0.34 -29.27 -43.07
CA SER A 208 0.53 -28.82 -44.44
C SER A 208 1.51 -29.68 -45.27
N PRO A 209 1.39 -31.03 -45.37
CA PRO A 209 2.16 -31.81 -46.37
C PRO A 209 1.47 -31.84 -47.74
N GLY A 210 0.35 -31.13 -47.93
CA GLY A 210 -0.53 -31.25 -49.10
C GLY A 210 -0.45 -30.09 -50.09
N ALA A 211 0.75 -29.70 -50.53
CA ALA A 211 0.92 -28.97 -51.79
C ALA A 211 2.39 -29.03 -52.20
N THR A 212 2.68 -29.49 -53.42
CA THR A 212 4.02 -29.65 -54.04
C THR A 212 4.70 -30.94 -53.55
N GLU A 213 5.00 -31.97 -54.33
CA GLU A 213 5.33 -32.08 -55.76
C GLU A 213 5.29 -33.58 -56.12
N SER A 214 4.45 -33.99 -57.09
CA SER A 214 4.61 -35.27 -57.77
C SER A 214 4.19 -35.07 -59.21
N ALA A 215 5.11 -34.47 -59.98
CA ALA A 215 5.14 -34.60 -61.43
C ALA A 215 6.30 -35.54 -61.74
N GLU A 216 5.99 -36.83 -61.71
CA GLU A 216 6.85 -37.88 -62.23
C GLU A 216 6.78 -37.82 -63.77
N PRO A 217 7.88 -37.51 -64.50
CA PRO A 217 7.85 -37.52 -65.94
C PRO A 217 7.87 -38.97 -66.43
N ALA A 218 6.76 -39.39 -67.04
CA ALA A 218 6.65 -40.65 -67.74
C ALA A 218 7.61 -40.69 -68.94
N THR A 219 8.75 -41.37 -68.81
CA THR A 219 9.54 -41.83 -69.95
C THR A 219 9.08 -43.22 -70.36
N GLY A 220 8.15 -43.25 -71.32
CA GLY A 220 7.91 -44.41 -72.17
C GLY A 220 8.61 -44.22 -73.51
N SER A 221 9.31 -45.25 -73.98
CA SER A 221 9.61 -45.57 -75.39
C SER A 221 10.43 -46.87 -75.39
N ALA A 222 9.84 -48.02 -75.75
CA ALA A 222 9.60 -48.49 -77.13
C ALA A 222 10.75 -49.37 -77.63
N GLU A 223 10.54 -50.67 -77.53
CA GLU A 223 11.18 -51.75 -78.30
C GLU A 223 10.73 -51.67 -79.76
N PRO A 224 11.61 -51.97 -80.73
CA PRO A 224 11.18 -52.89 -81.79
C PRO A 224 12.26 -53.88 -82.26
N GLU A 225 11.76 -55.11 -82.48
CA GLU A 225 12.14 -56.23 -83.38
C GLU A 225 13.59 -56.76 -83.44
#